data_AF-A0A0C4Y4A2-F1
#
_entry.id   AF-A0A0C4Y4A2-F1
#
_cell.length_a   1.000
_cell.length_b   1.000
_cell.length_c   1.000
_cell.angle_alpha   90.00
_cell.angle_beta   90.00
_cell.angle_gamma   90.00
#
_symmetry.space_group_name_H-M   'P 1'
#
loop_
_entity.id
_entity.type
_entity.pdbx_description
1 polymer ?
#
loop_
_entity_poly.entity_id
_entity_poly.type
_entity_poly.pdbx_seq_one_letter_code
_entity_poly.pdbx_strand_id
1 'polypeptide(L)'
;MAEEKRPVLSLKRKPAENSTAPSEATPAPGVVRRKKVVVVSSPPAWKAKKAKLEKAKQAAEADARNAAPAPDKAVKTPPPVRYLRLLPPEQAIMTLKAFWPQLFDGNSPRLLATGMREQLFADIVNRDLPLSHKQVIKCLKSLTRSAGYLSRMKVGASRYDLQGNAVATVTAEEAQYASERMMKELLRAERKMSQTL
;
A
#
# COMPACT_ATOMS: atom_id res chain seq x y z
N MET A 1 -9.81 23.78 -33.01
CA MET A 1 -8.44 23.27 -32.79
C MET A 1 -7.68 24.33 -32.00
N ALA A 2 -7.73 24.29 -30.66
CA ALA A 2 -6.93 25.19 -29.83
C ALA A 2 -5.65 24.43 -29.45
N GLU A 3 -4.54 24.78 -30.08
CA GLU A 3 -3.23 24.23 -29.75
C GLU A 3 -2.73 24.87 -28.45
N GLU A 4 -2.84 24.13 -27.35
CA GLU A 4 -2.21 24.51 -26.09
C GLU A 4 -0.68 24.38 -26.22
N LYS A 5 -0.02 25.53 -26.42
CA LYS A 5 1.44 25.65 -26.36
C LYS A 5 1.93 25.25 -24.98
N ARG A 6 2.70 24.15 -24.92
CA ARG A 6 3.35 23.68 -23.68
C ARG A 6 4.42 24.68 -23.24
N PRO A 7 4.56 24.96 -21.93
CA PRO A 7 5.57 25.89 -21.43
C PRO A 7 6.97 25.30 -21.57
N VAL A 8 7.84 25.99 -22.30
CA VAL A 8 9.25 25.61 -22.50
C VAL A 8 10.08 26.19 -21.35
N LEU A 9 10.60 25.31 -20.49
CA LEU A 9 11.56 25.64 -19.43
C LEU A 9 12.91 26.02 -20.07
N SER A 10 13.21 27.33 -20.09
CA SER A 10 14.52 27.82 -20.54
C SER A 10 15.51 27.85 -19.38
N LEU A 11 16.55 27.00 -19.46
CA LEU A 11 17.71 27.05 -18.58
C LEU A 11 18.62 28.20 -19.02
N LYS A 12 18.59 29.33 -18.31
CA LYS A 12 19.57 30.40 -18.47
C LYS A 12 20.94 29.94 -17.98
N ARG A 13 21.77 29.43 -18.89
CA ARG A 13 23.21 29.26 -18.66
C ARG A 13 23.90 30.61 -18.91
N LYS A 14 24.70 31.07 -17.94
CA LYS A 14 25.68 32.14 -18.17
C LYS A 14 26.85 31.53 -18.98
N PRO A 15 27.32 32.15 -20.07
CA PRO A 15 28.54 31.72 -20.73
C PRO A 15 29.74 32.08 -19.85
N ALA A 16 30.66 31.13 -19.70
CA ALA A 16 31.97 31.34 -19.08
C ALA A 16 32.85 32.17 -20.03
N GLU A 17 33.69 33.02 -19.46
CA GLU A 17 34.66 33.86 -20.14
C GLU A 17 35.60 33.04 -21.04
N ASN A 18 35.59 33.33 -22.35
CA ASN A 18 36.74 33.10 -23.19
C ASN A 18 37.56 34.40 -23.20
N SER A 19 38.61 34.46 -22.38
CA SER A 19 39.70 35.41 -22.60
C SER A 19 40.84 34.66 -23.30
N THR A 20 40.86 34.78 -24.63
CA THR A 20 42.05 34.54 -25.45
C THR A 20 42.65 35.92 -25.73
N ALA A 21 43.85 36.18 -25.19
CA ALA A 21 44.68 37.29 -25.62
C ALA A 21 45.20 37.03 -27.05
N PRO A 22 45.66 38.06 -27.79
CA PRO A 22 47.11 38.30 -27.76
C PRO A 22 47.57 39.76 -27.95
N SER A 23 48.83 40.02 -27.52
CA SER A 23 49.86 40.93 -28.12
C SER A 23 49.56 42.45 -28.13
N GLU A 24 50.46 43.41 -27.96
CA GLU A 24 51.85 43.62 -27.47
C GLU A 24 51.99 45.16 -27.35
N ALA A 25 52.84 45.65 -26.43
CA ALA A 25 53.79 46.77 -26.62
C ALA A 25 54.16 47.48 -25.29
N THR A 26 55.47 47.55 -25.02
CA THR A 26 56.23 48.27 -23.97
C THR A 26 56.13 49.82 -24.18
N PRO A 27 56.59 50.77 -23.30
CA PRO A 27 57.57 50.66 -22.21
C PRO A 27 57.27 51.41 -20.88
N ALA A 28 58.17 51.22 -19.90
CA ALA A 28 58.14 51.69 -18.51
C ALA A 28 58.24 53.23 -18.35
N PRO A 29 57.97 53.82 -17.15
CA PRO A 29 59.00 53.87 -16.11
C PRO A 29 58.49 53.84 -14.64
N GLY A 30 59.36 53.44 -13.70
CA GLY A 30 59.41 54.10 -12.39
C GLY A 30 58.96 53.34 -11.13
N VAL A 31 59.97 53.03 -10.30
CA VAL A 31 60.02 53.21 -8.83
C VAL A 31 59.31 52.21 -7.87
N VAL A 32 60.09 51.85 -6.82
CA VAL A 32 59.74 51.44 -5.44
C VAL A 32 59.58 49.94 -5.09
N ARG A 33 60.69 49.41 -4.54
CA ARG A 33 60.89 48.71 -3.24
C ARG A 33 59.89 47.65 -2.75
N ARG A 34 60.49 46.47 -2.48
CA ARG A 34 60.14 45.42 -1.46
C ARG A 34 58.82 44.66 -1.68
N LYS A 35 58.91 43.32 -1.78
CA LYS A 35 57.75 42.40 -1.70
C LYS A 35 57.01 42.63 -0.38
N LYS A 36 55.88 43.33 -0.42
CA LYS A 36 54.95 43.42 0.72
C LYS A 36 54.13 42.14 0.74
N VAL A 37 54.53 41.17 1.58
CA VAL A 37 53.70 40.01 1.91
C VAL A 37 52.46 40.55 2.61
N VAL A 38 51.33 40.58 1.89
CA VAL A 38 50.03 40.88 2.49
C VAL A 38 49.63 39.62 3.27
N VAL A 39 49.93 39.62 4.57
CA VAL A 39 49.32 38.67 5.49
C VAL A 39 47.82 39.01 5.50
N VAL A 40 47.03 38.20 4.80
CA VAL A 40 45.56 38.27 4.85
C VAL A 40 45.15 37.78 6.24
N SER A 41 45.27 38.66 7.22
CA SER A 41 45.00 38.40 8.64
C SER A 41 43.52 38.12 8.90
N SER A 42 42.64 38.63 8.04
CA SER A 42 41.19 38.48 8.19
C SER A 42 40.60 37.64 7.06
N PRO A 43 39.93 36.51 7.36
CA PRO A 43 39.31 35.70 6.33
C PRO A 43 38.20 36.48 5.61
N PRO A 44 38.04 36.29 4.30
CA PRO A 44 37.02 36.98 3.51
C PRO A 44 35.60 36.66 4.01
N ALA A 45 34.70 37.63 3.91
CA ALA A 45 33.36 37.60 4.51
C ALA A 45 32.54 36.32 4.21
N TRP A 46 32.75 35.70 3.04
CA TRP A 46 32.08 34.45 2.67
C TRP A 46 32.51 33.25 3.53
N LYS A 47 33.79 33.18 3.95
CA LYS A 47 34.28 32.14 4.87
C LYS A 47 33.70 32.33 6.27
N ALA A 48 33.60 33.57 6.74
CA ALA A 48 32.96 33.88 8.02
C ALA A 48 31.46 33.52 8.02
N LYS A 49 30.75 33.78 6.91
CA LYS A 49 29.34 33.38 6.75
C LYS A 49 29.16 31.87 6.72
N LYS A 50 30.06 31.14 6.04
CA LYS A 50 30.05 29.67 6.00
C LYS A 50 30.32 29.07 7.39
N ALA A 51 31.31 29.60 8.11
CA ALA A 51 31.62 29.16 9.47
C ALA A 51 30.47 29.42 10.48
N LYS A 52 29.74 30.54 10.34
CA LYS A 52 28.54 30.80 11.15
C LYS A 52 27.41 29.81 10.88
N LEU A 53 27.19 29.42 9.63
CA LEU A 53 26.15 28.46 9.27
C LEU A 53 26.49 27.04 9.75
N GLU A 54 27.76 26.64 9.65
CA GLU A 54 28.26 25.39 10.23
C GLU A 54 28.14 25.38 11.76
N LYS A 55 28.51 26.47 12.44
CA LYS A 55 28.31 26.59 13.89
C LYS A 55 26.83 26.57 14.29
N ALA A 56 25.95 27.15 13.49
CA ALA A 56 24.50 27.10 13.73
C ALA A 56 23.94 25.68 13.52
N LYS A 57 24.44 24.93 12.54
CA LYS A 57 24.08 23.52 12.35
C LYS A 57 24.59 22.64 13.48
N GLN A 58 25.84 22.83 13.90
CA GLN A 58 26.43 22.09 15.01
C GLN A 58 25.75 22.43 16.34
N ALA A 59 25.35 23.68 16.55
CA ALA A 59 24.53 24.07 17.69
C ALA A 59 23.16 23.38 17.64
N ALA A 60 22.46 23.41 16.50
CA ALA A 60 21.18 22.71 16.33
C ALA A 60 21.29 21.18 16.51
N GLU A 61 22.41 20.58 16.11
CA GLU A 61 22.68 19.15 16.28
C GLU A 61 23.08 18.81 17.73
N ALA A 62 23.78 19.71 18.42
CA ALA A 62 24.09 19.59 19.84
C ALA A 62 22.86 19.83 20.72
N ASP A 63 21.97 20.75 20.34
CA ASP A 63 20.66 20.95 20.96
C ASP A 63 19.74 19.75 20.71
N ALA A 64 19.78 19.15 19.52
CA ALA A 64 19.04 17.91 19.23
C ALA A 64 19.59 16.68 19.98
N ARG A 65 20.88 16.68 20.34
CA ARG A 65 21.50 15.62 21.17
C ARG A 65 21.30 15.82 22.67
N ASN A 66 21.23 17.06 23.15
CA ASN A 66 21.00 17.40 24.56
C ASN A 66 19.52 17.57 24.91
N ALA A 67 18.65 17.71 23.91
CA ALA A 67 17.22 17.52 24.11
C ALA A 67 17.00 16.06 24.52
N ALA A 68 16.69 15.85 25.80
CA ALA A 68 16.12 14.61 26.31
C ALA A 68 15.05 14.10 25.33
N PRO A 69 14.93 12.77 25.12
CA PRO A 69 13.98 12.24 24.14
C PRO A 69 12.60 12.80 24.45
N ALA A 70 12.13 13.70 23.57
CA ALA A 70 10.79 14.22 23.63
C ALA A 70 9.84 13.01 23.63
N PRO A 71 8.79 12.99 24.47
CA PRO A 71 7.85 11.90 24.50
C PRO A 71 7.36 11.64 23.08
N ASP A 72 7.39 10.35 22.73
CA ASP A 72 7.14 9.81 21.41
C ASP A 72 6.15 10.65 20.62
N LYS A 73 6.60 11.07 19.43
CA LYS A 73 5.74 11.65 18.39
C LYS A 73 4.43 10.88 18.41
N ALA A 74 3.36 11.58 18.78
CA ALA A 74 2.00 11.07 18.80
C ALA A 74 1.84 10.06 17.67
N VAL A 75 1.70 8.78 18.04
CA VAL A 75 1.46 7.67 17.13
C VAL A 75 0.32 8.15 16.24
N LYS A 76 0.62 8.49 14.98
CA LYS A 76 -0.41 8.83 14.00
C LYS A 76 -1.28 7.60 13.92
N THR A 77 -2.43 7.61 14.58
CA THR A 77 -3.39 6.53 14.51
C THR A 77 -3.66 6.29 13.03
N PRO A 78 -3.38 5.08 12.51
CA PRO A 78 -3.62 4.82 11.10
C PRO A 78 -5.09 5.10 10.81
N PRO A 79 -5.41 5.71 9.65
CA PRO A 79 -6.79 6.06 9.32
C PRO A 79 -7.69 4.82 9.42
N PRO A 80 -8.95 4.98 9.85
CA PRO A 80 -9.86 3.86 10.04
C PRO A 80 -10.01 3.10 8.72
N VAL A 81 -9.54 1.84 8.71
CA VAL A 81 -9.55 1.00 7.52
C VAL A 81 -10.99 0.53 7.30
N ARG A 82 -11.61 0.97 6.21
CA ARG A 82 -12.97 0.53 5.84
C ARG A 82 -12.94 -0.90 5.33
N TYR A 83 -13.24 -1.85 6.21
CA TYR A 83 -13.39 -3.24 5.82
C TYR A 83 -14.72 -3.51 5.13
N LEU A 84 -14.71 -4.40 4.13
CA LEU A 84 -15.94 -4.94 3.53
C LEU A 84 -16.82 -5.56 4.63
N ARG A 85 -18.04 -5.04 4.77
CA ARG A 85 -19.05 -5.59 5.69
C ARG A 85 -19.73 -6.77 5.00
N LEU A 86 -19.34 -7.98 5.40
CA LEU A 86 -19.97 -9.21 4.97
C LEU A 86 -21.18 -9.50 5.87
N LEU A 87 -22.17 -10.22 5.33
CA LEU A 87 -23.24 -10.80 6.15
C LEU A 87 -22.61 -11.81 7.12
N PRO A 88 -23.04 -11.90 8.39
CA PRO A 88 -22.57 -12.94 9.30
C PRO A 88 -22.69 -14.33 8.66
N PRO A 89 -21.67 -15.20 8.82
CA PRO A 89 -21.65 -16.50 8.15
C PRO A 89 -22.83 -17.38 8.59
N GLU A 90 -23.25 -17.30 9.85
CA GLU A 90 -24.41 -18.04 10.39
C GLU A 90 -25.70 -17.67 9.66
N GLN A 91 -25.96 -16.38 9.45
CA GLN A 91 -27.13 -15.93 8.70
C GLN A 91 -27.08 -16.40 7.25
N ALA A 92 -25.91 -16.38 6.62
CA ALA A 92 -25.73 -16.89 5.25
C ALA A 92 -25.96 -18.40 5.15
N ILE A 93 -25.57 -19.16 6.18
CA ILE A 93 -25.82 -20.61 6.27
C ILE A 93 -27.32 -20.86 6.41
N MET A 94 -27.99 -20.15 7.32
CA MET A 94 -29.43 -20.33 7.54
C MET A 94 -30.27 -20.06 6.28
N THR A 95 -29.98 -18.97 5.56
CA THR A 95 -30.71 -18.61 4.34
C THR A 95 -30.50 -19.63 3.23
N LEU A 96 -29.25 -20.06 2.99
CA LEU A 96 -28.95 -21.02 1.92
C LEU A 96 -29.39 -22.44 2.26
N LYS A 97 -29.30 -22.85 3.53
CA LYS A 97 -29.71 -24.17 4.00
C LYS A 97 -31.22 -24.40 3.86
N ALA A 98 -32.03 -23.35 3.98
CA ALA A 98 -33.48 -23.44 3.80
C ALA A 98 -33.88 -23.94 2.40
N PHE A 99 -33.09 -23.62 1.38
CA PHE A 99 -33.39 -23.97 -0.02
C PHE A 99 -32.51 -25.09 -0.57
N TRP A 100 -31.24 -25.15 -0.15
CA TRP A 100 -30.25 -26.14 -0.60
C TRP A 100 -29.57 -26.82 0.60
N PRO A 101 -30.28 -27.71 1.32
CA PRO A 101 -29.71 -28.39 2.48
C PRO A 101 -28.55 -29.32 2.09
N GLN A 102 -28.53 -29.84 0.86
CA GLN A 102 -27.49 -30.75 0.37
C GLN A 102 -26.09 -30.12 0.31
N LEU A 103 -26.01 -28.79 0.24
CA LEU A 103 -24.73 -28.06 0.25
C LEU A 103 -24.11 -27.97 1.64
N PHE A 104 -24.83 -28.38 2.68
CA PHE A 104 -24.38 -28.27 4.07
C PHE A 104 -24.30 -29.65 4.70
N ASP A 105 -23.31 -29.80 5.56
CA ASP A 105 -23.18 -30.95 6.44
C ASP A 105 -23.48 -30.47 7.86
N GLY A 106 -24.75 -30.60 8.25
CA GLY A 106 -25.27 -29.99 9.47
C GLY A 106 -25.26 -28.46 9.40
N ASN A 107 -24.28 -27.83 10.07
CA ASN A 107 -24.06 -26.38 10.04
C ASN A 107 -22.79 -25.97 9.29
N SER A 108 -22.06 -26.93 8.73
CA SER A 108 -20.79 -26.68 8.07
C SER A 108 -20.95 -26.71 6.55
N PRO A 109 -20.56 -25.65 5.81
CA PRO A 109 -20.69 -25.61 4.36
C PRO A 109 -19.77 -26.65 3.70
N ARG A 110 -20.30 -27.42 2.74
CA ARG A 110 -19.50 -28.30 1.88
C ARG A 110 -18.74 -27.48 0.84
N LEU A 111 -17.67 -28.04 0.29
CA LEU A 111 -16.92 -27.39 -0.78
C LEU A 111 -17.77 -27.31 -2.04
N LEU A 112 -17.86 -26.12 -2.60
CA LEU A 112 -18.72 -25.82 -3.74
C LEU A 112 -17.98 -26.10 -5.05
N ALA A 113 -18.68 -26.66 -6.05
CA ALA A 113 -18.16 -26.77 -7.41
C ALA A 113 -17.86 -25.39 -8.03
N THR A 114 -17.03 -25.37 -9.07
CA THR A 114 -16.79 -24.16 -9.85
C THR A 114 -18.04 -23.85 -10.68
N GLY A 115 -18.52 -22.61 -10.67
CA GLY A 115 -19.74 -22.23 -11.39
C GLY A 115 -21.05 -22.38 -10.59
N MET A 116 -21.00 -22.78 -9.31
CA MET A 116 -22.20 -22.97 -8.46
C MET A 116 -23.14 -21.76 -8.39
N ARG A 117 -22.62 -20.54 -8.62
CA ARG A 117 -23.45 -19.32 -8.70
C ARG A 117 -24.50 -19.42 -9.81
N GLU A 118 -24.10 -19.88 -10.99
CA GLU A 118 -24.97 -19.95 -12.16
C GLU A 118 -26.00 -21.06 -12.01
N GLN A 119 -25.58 -22.21 -11.47
CA GLN A 119 -26.48 -23.30 -11.13
C GLN A 119 -27.53 -22.88 -10.11
N LEU A 120 -27.14 -22.15 -9.06
CA LEU A 120 -28.09 -21.60 -8.07
C LEU A 120 -29.07 -20.61 -8.70
N PHE A 121 -28.63 -19.79 -9.66
CA PHE A 121 -29.53 -18.84 -10.34
C PHE A 121 -30.52 -19.55 -11.26
N ALA A 122 -30.07 -20.56 -12.00
CA ALA A 122 -30.95 -21.38 -12.82
C ALA A 122 -32.01 -22.07 -11.95
N ASP A 123 -31.61 -22.63 -10.79
CA ASP A 123 -32.54 -23.29 -9.88
C ASP A 123 -33.54 -22.31 -9.22
N ILE A 124 -33.13 -21.07 -8.94
CA ILE A 124 -34.03 -19.99 -8.48
C ILE A 124 -35.13 -19.70 -9.49
N VAL A 125 -34.76 -19.57 -10.77
CA VAL A 125 -35.72 -19.33 -11.85
C VAL A 125 -36.62 -20.55 -12.06
N ASN A 126 -36.08 -21.77 -11.97
CA ASN A 126 -36.83 -23.00 -12.19
C ASN A 126 -37.85 -23.28 -11.08
N ARG A 127 -37.54 -22.94 -9.82
CA ARG A 127 -38.42 -23.18 -8.66
C ARG A 127 -39.18 -21.93 -8.19
N ASP A 128 -39.00 -20.81 -8.89
CA ASP A 128 -39.53 -19.49 -8.54
C ASP A 128 -39.32 -19.12 -7.05
N LEU A 129 -38.06 -19.24 -6.61
CA LEU A 129 -37.69 -19.04 -5.21
C LEU A 129 -37.75 -17.55 -4.83
N PRO A 130 -38.22 -17.18 -3.62
CA PRO A 130 -38.25 -15.80 -3.13
C PRO A 130 -36.86 -15.32 -2.67
N LEU A 131 -35.82 -15.60 -3.45
CA LEU A 131 -34.44 -15.18 -3.21
C LEU A 131 -33.92 -14.32 -4.35
N SER A 132 -33.44 -13.13 -4.02
CA SER A 132 -32.76 -12.28 -4.99
C SER A 132 -31.38 -12.82 -5.33
N HIS A 133 -30.99 -12.76 -6.61
CA HIS A 133 -29.62 -13.07 -7.05
C HIS A 133 -28.54 -12.32 -6.24
N LYS A 134 -28.82 -11.08 -5.82
CA LYS A 134 -27.91 -10.28 -4.98
C LYS A 134 -27.76 -10.86 -3.57
N GLN A 135 -28.82 -11.41 -3.01
CA GLN A 135 -28.78 -12.07 -1.69
C GLN A 135 -27.93 -13.34 -1.75
N VAL A 136 -28.09 -14.14 -2.81
CA VAL A 136 -27.28 -15.36 -3.02
C VAL A 136 -25.80 -15.02 -3.15
N ILE A 137 -25.44 -14.02 -3.97
CA ILE A 137 -24.04 -13.57 -4.08
C ILE A 137 -23.49 -13.13 -2.72
N LYS A 138 -24.30 -12.41 -1.92
CA LYS A 138 -23.89 -11.97 -0.59
C LYS A 138 -23.66 -13.15 0.37
N CYS A 139 -24.54 -14.15 0.34
CA CYS A 139 -24.41 -15.36 1.16
C CYS A 139 -23.19 -16.19 0.73
N LEU A 140 -23.02 -16.45 -0.57
CA LEU A 140 -21.85 -17.15 -1.11
C LEU A 140 -20.54 -16.46 -0.74
N LYS A 141 -20.47 -15.12 -0.87
CA LYS A 141 -19.27 -14.35 -0.47
C LYS A 141 -18.96 -14.46 1.03
N SER A 142 -19.98 -14.59 1.87
CA SER A 142 -19.79 -14.79 3.31
C SER A 142 -19.31 -16.22 3.60
N LEU A 143 -19.95 -17.22 2.99
CA LEU A 143 -19.60 -18.62 3.14
C LEU A 143 -18.16 -18.92 2.72
N THR A 144 -17.77 -18.54 1.50
CA THR A 144 -16.44 -18.86 0.97
C THR A 144 -15.30 -18.12 1.67
N ARG A 145 -15.61 -17.08 2.45
CA ARG A 145 -14.66 -16.36 3.31
C ARG A 145 -14.70 -16.79 4.77
N SER A 146 -15.64 -17.65 5.14
CA SER A 146 -15.73 -18.16 6.51
C SER A 146 -14.55 -19.08 6.84
N ALA A 147 -14.12 -19.06 8.10
CA ALA A 147 -13.04 -19.94 8.57
C ALA A 147 -13.38 -21.42 8.38
N GLY A 148 -14.64 -21.81 8.59
CA GLY A 148 -15.11 -23.19 8.40
C GLY A 148 -14.97 -23.69 6.97
N TYR A 149 -15.23 -22.82 5.97
CA TYR A 149 -15.06 -23.18 4.57
C TYR A 149 -13.58 -23.31 4.18
N LEU A 150 -12.76 -22.34 4.58
CA LEU A 150 -11.32 -22.32 4.25
C LEU A 150 -10.57 -23.49 4.89
N SER A 151 -10.95 -23.90 6.11
CA SER A 151 -10.37 -25.08 6.79
C SER A 151 -10.62 -26.40 6.05
N ARG A 152 -11.71 -26.49 5.29
CA ARG A 152 -12.06 -27.68 4.49
C ARG A 152 -11.33 -27.76 3.15
N MET A 153 -10.79 -26.63 2.65
CA MET A 153 -10.04 -26.60 1.38
C MET A 153 -8.65 -27.22 1.54
N LYS A 154 -8.62 -28.56 1.61
CA LYS A 154 -7.39 -29.37 1.66
C LYS A 154 -7.17 -30.06 0.31
N VAL A 155 -5.91 -30.38 0.01
CA VAL A 155 -5.54 -31.08 -1.23
C VAL A 155 -6.30 -32.40 -1.32
N GLY A 156 -6.91 -32.65 -2.48
CA GLY A 156 -7.70 -33.86 -2.72
C GLY A 156 -9.11 -33.85 -2.13
N ALA A 157 -9.56 -32.76 -1.50
CA ALA A 157 -10.94 -32.65 -1.04
C ALA A 157 -11.92 -32.52 -2.22
N SER A 158 -13.03 -33.25 -2.17
CA SER A 158 -14.08 -33.22 -3.20
C SER A 158 -14.96 -31.98 -3.10
N ARG A 159 -15.29 -31.41 -4.26
CA ARG A 159 -16.26 -30.32 -4.46
C ARG A 159 -17.58 -30.90 -4.93
N TYR A 160 -18.67 -30.36 -4.40
CA TYR A 160 -20.01 -30.86 -4.58
C TYR A 160 -20.87 -29.91 -5.43
N ASP A 161 -21.72 -30.50 -6.27
CA ASP A 161 -22.81 -29.82 -6.98
C ASP A 161 -24.07 -29.70 -6.08
N LEU A 162 -25.10 -29.01 -6.57
CA LEU A 162 -26.45 -28.88 -6.00
C LEU A 162 -27.13 -30.23 -5.71
N GLN A 163 -26.80 -31.26 -6.49
CA GLN A 163 -27.29 -32.62 -6.37
C GLN A 163 -26.45 -33.46 -5.40
N GLY A 164 -25.40 -32.90 -4.80
CA GLY A 164 -24.52 -33.60 -3.87
C GLY A 164 -23.50 -34.53 -4.53
N ASN A 165 -23.32 -34.45 -5.85
CA ASN A 165 -22.32 -35.23 -6.58
C ASN A 165 -20.94 -34.58 -6.49
N ALA A 166 -19.88 -35.39 -6.37
CA ALA A 166 -18.50 -34.90 -6.39
C ALA A 166 -18.05 -34.61 -7.84
N VAL A 167 -17.85 -33.34 -8.18
CA VAL A 167 -17.55 -32.89 -9.56
C VAL A 167 -16.07 -32.58 -9.77
N ALA A 168 -15.38 -32.10 -8.74
CA ALA A 168 -13.99 -31.68 -8.86
C ALA A 168 -13.22 -31.90 -7.56
N THR A 169 -11.91 -31.95 -7.63
CA THR A 169 -11.01 -32.06 -6.47
C THR A 169 -10.23 -30.76 -6.27
N VAL A 170 -10.00 -30.39 -5.02
CA VAL A 170 -9.17 -29.22 -4.69
C VAL A 170 -7.70 -29.50 -5.01
N THR A 171 -7.10 -28.60 -5.78
CA THR A 171 -5.68 -28.68 -6.15
C THR A 171 -4.76 -28.16 -5.03
N ALA A 172 -3.46 -28.47 -5.12
CA ALA A 172 -2.49 -28.00 -4.13
C ALA A 172 -2.42 -26.47 -4.03
N GLU A 173 -2.47 -25.78 -5.17
CA GLU A 173 -2.45 -24.32 -5.26
C GLU A 173 -3.67 -23.68 -4.58
N GLU A 174 -4.85 -24.28 -4.77
CA GLU A 174 -6.08 -23.79 -4.16
C GLU A 174 -6.08 -23.96 -2.63
N ALA A 175 -5.50 -25.05 -2.13
CA ALA A 175 -5.35 -25.28 -0.69
C ALA A 175 -4.37 -24.27 -0.05
N GLN A 176 -3.27 -23.95 -0.73
CA GLN A 176 -2.34 -22.89 -0.30
C GLN A 176 -3.01 -21.52 -0.32
N TYR A 177 -3.75 -21.21 -1.38
CA TYR A 177 -4.53 -19.98 -1.43
C TYR A 177 -5.53 -19.89 -0.26
N ALA A 178 -6.20 -20.99 0.08
CA ALA A 178 -7.15 -21.02 1.19
C ALA A 178 -6.47 -20.72 2.54
N SER A 179 -5.31 -21.31 2.82
CA SER A 179 -4.58 -21.08 4.07
C SER A 179 -4.09 -19.63 4.19
N GLU A 180 -3.56 -19.05 3.12
CA GLU A 180 -3.18 -17.63 3.10
C GLU A 180 -4.38 -16.71 3.31
N ARG A 181 -5.51 -17.02 2.67
CA ARG A 181 -6.73 -16.22 2.82
C ARG A 181 -7.28 -16.32 4.23
N MET A 182 -7.19 -17.47 4.87
CA MET A 182 -7.58 -17.66 6.27
C MET A 182 -6.76 -16.77 7.19
N MET A 183 -5.43 -16.79 7.04
CA MET A 183 -4.53 -15.91 7.81
C MET A 183 -4.87 -14.42 7.60
N LYS A 184 -5.15 -14.02 6.35
CA LYS A 184 -5.56 -12.64 6.03
C LYS A 184 -6.89 -12.25 6.67
N GLU A 185 -7.87 -13.15 6.76
CA GLU A 185 -9.16 -12.86 7.43
C GLU A 185 -9.01 -12.80 8.96
N LEU A 186 -8.15 -13.64 9.57
CA LEU A 186 -7.85 -13.57 11.00
C LEU A 186 -7.20 -12.24 11.39
N LEU A 187 -6.14 -11.84 10.67
CA LEU A 187 -5.49 -10.53 10.88
C LEU A 187 -6.46 -9.36 10.71
N ARG A 188 -7.42 -9.47 9.78
CA ARG A 188 -8.48 -8.46 9.62
C ARG A 188 -9.44 -8.45 10.79
N ALA A 189 -9.80 -9.60 11.33
CA ALA A 189 -10.66 -9.70 12.51
C ALA A 189 -9.95 -9.08 13.73
N GLU A 190 -8.69 -9.43 13.98
CA GLU A 190 -7.88 -8.87 15.06
C GLU A 190 -7.77 -7.35 14.97
N ARG A 191 -7.46 -6.80 13.79
CA ARG A 191 -7.40 -5.35 13.58
C ARG A 191 -8.75 -4.65 13.78
N LYS A 192 -9.86 -5.32 13.48
CA LYS A 192 -11.19 -4.77 13.76
C LYS A 192 -11.42 -4.72 15.26
N MET A 193 -11.12 -5.80 15.98
CA MET A 193 -11.28 -5.87 17.43
C MET A 193 -10.41 -4.83 18.15
N SER A 194 -9.17 -4.62 17.69
CA SER A 194 -8.25 -3.62 18.27
C SER A 194 -8.62 -2.17 17.95
N GLN A 195 -9.47 -1.91 16.94
CA GLN A 195 -9.97 -0.56 16.64
C GLN A 195 -11.31 -0.25 17.33
N THR A 196 -12.01 -1.28 17.80
CA THR A 196 -13.30 -1.13 18.52
C THR A 196 -13.14 -1.01 20.03
N LEU A 197 -11.96 -1.34 20.57
CA LEU A 197 -11.55 -1.09 21.97
C LEU A 197 -10.96 0.31 22.08
#